data_AF-H2CLT6-F1
#
_entry.id   AF-H2CLT6-F1
#
_cell.length_a   1.000
_cell.length_b   1.000
_cell.length_c   1.000
_cell.angle_alpha   90.00
_cell.angle_beta   90.00
_cell.angle_gamma   90.00
#
_symmetry.space_group_name_H-M   'P 1'
#
loop_
_entity.id
_entity.type
_entity.pdbx_description
1 polymer ?
#
loop_
_entity_poly.entity_id
_entity_poly.type
_entity_poly.pdbx_seq_one_letter_code
_entity_poly.pdbx_strand_id
1 'polypeptide(L)'
;MSEVLDVTQIVPFQRHAIIFDRFKALKEDESFILRNDHDPKPLHHQFQINFPGAFTWDYVEKAPGNFQIRITRVAVDPNHDNAIAGDCCGHH
;
A
#
# COMPACT_ATOMS: atom_id res chain seq x y z
N MET A 1 10.48 -9.97 12.87
CA MET A 1 9.13 -10.07 13.47
C MET A 1 8.26 -9.10 12.70
N SER A 2 7.21 -9.54 12.03
CA SER A 2 6.30 -8.64 11.31
C SER A 2 5.40 -7.92 12.31
N GLU A 3 5.46 -6.58 12.35
CA GLU A 3 4.62 -5.77 13.23
C GLU A 3 3.17 -5.79 12.74
N VAL A 4 2.20 -5.94 13.66
CA VAL A 4 0.77 -5.93 13.33
C VAL A 4 0.19 -4.60 13.75
N LEU A 5 -0.22 -3.78 12.78
CA LEU A 5 -0.95 -2.54 12.99
C LEU A 5 -2.45 -2.82 12.93
N ASP A 6 -3.09 -2.78 14.10
CA ASP A 6 -4.53 -2.93 14.20
C ASP A 6 -5.25 -1.59 14.02
N VAL A 7 -5.97 -1.43 12.92
CA VAL A 7 -6.69 -0.18 12.63
C VAL A 7 -8.17 -0.22 13.01
N THR A 8 -8.64 -1.35 13.56
CA THR A 8 -10.00 -1.48 14.09
C THR A 8 -10.25 -0.55 15.28
N GLN A 9 -9.21 -0.28 16.07
CA GLN A 9 -9.25 0.62 17.23
C GLN A 9 -9.06 2.09 16.86
N ILE A 10 -8.74 2.38 15.59
CA ILE A 10 -8.39 3.72 15.12
C ILE A 10 -9.57 4.31 14.36
N VAL A 11 -9.88 5.58 14.66
CA VAL A 11 -10.94 6.31 13.97
C VAL A 11 -10.72 6.32 12.44
N PRO A 12 -11.78 6.14 11.64
CA PRO A 12 -11.68 5.91 10.20
C PRO A 12 -11.00 7.03 9.41
N PHE A 13 -10.98 8.26 9.95
CA PHE A 13 -10.29 9.38 9.32
C PHE A 13 -8.78 9.39 9.62
N GLN A 14 -8.34 8.89 10.79
CA GLN A 14 -6.92 8.87 11.18
C GLN A 14 -6.19 7.63 10.68
N ARG A 15 -6.88 6.50 10.55
CA ARG A 15 -6.24 5.24 10.16
C ARG A 15 -5.41 5.39 8.89
N HIS A 16 -5.91 6.11 7.87
CA HIS A 16 -5.15 6.32 6.63
C HIS A 16 -3.84 7.05 6.93
N ALA A 17 -3.90 8.20 7.61
CA ALA A 17 -2.72 8.99 7.97
C ALA A 17 -1.69 8.19 8.77
N ILE A 18 -2.14 7.38 9.74
CA ILE A 18 -1.24 6.55 10.56
C ILE A 18 -0.59 5.45 9.72
N ILE A 19 -1.34 4.77 8.85
CA ILE A 19 -0.78 3.73 7.97
C ILE A 19 0.25 4.35 7.02
N PHE A 20 -0.03 5.53 6.47
CA PHE A 20 0.89 6.27 5.62
C PHE A 20 2.16 6.69 6.36
N ASP A 21 2.02 7.23 7.57
CA ASP A 21 3.14 7.64 8.41
C ASP A 21 4.01 6.43 8.80
N ARG A 22 3.38 5.33 9.22
CA ARG A 22 4.08 4.08 9.51
C ARG A 22 4.80 3.56 8.28
N PHE A 23 4.16 3.50 7.12
CA PHE A 23 4.79 3.06 5.88
C PHE A 23 6.01 3.91 5.50
N LYS A 24 5.93 5.24 5.68
CA LYS A 24 7.06 6.15 5.44
C LYS A 24 8.22 5.92 6.41
N ALA A 25 7.91 5.49 7.64
CA ALA A 25 8.90 5.18 8.68
C ALA A 25 9.59 3.81 8.50
N LEU A 26 8.98 2.88 7.76
CA LEU A 26 9.58 1.56 7.46
C LEU A 26 10.86 1.71 6.64
N LYS A 27 11.81 0.79 6.79
CA LYS A 27 12.97 0.69 5.89
C LYS A 27 12.61 -0.04 4.60
N GLU A 28 13.49 0.07 3.60
CA GLU A 28 13.43 -0.75 2.40
C GLU A 28 13.50 -2.24 2.79
N ASP A 29 12.70 -3.09 2.12
CA ASP A 29 12.51 -4.52 2.42
C ASP A 29 11.71 -4.81 3.72
N GLU A 30 11.33 -3.77 4.48
CA GLU A 30 10.56 -3.96 5.70
C GLU A 30 9.05 -4.07 5.40
N SER A 31 8.36 -4.88 6.19
CA SER A 31 6.94 -5.15 6.03
C SER A 31 6.18 -5.15 7.35
N PHE A 32 4.92 -4.77 7.28
CA PHE A 32 3.99 -4.82 8.40
C PHE A 32 2.64 -5.39 7.97
N ILE A 33 1.90 -5.91 8.94
CA ILE A 33 0.56 -6.46 8.76
C ILE A 33 -0.45 -5.40 9.18
N LEU A 34 -1.30 -4.98 8.26
CA LEU A 34 -2.45 -4.14 8.51
C LEU A 34 -3.67 -5.02 8.80
N ARG A 35 -4.23 -4.95 10.02
CA ARG A 35 -5.49 -5.63 10.37
C ARG A 35 -6.66 -4.66 10.33
N ASN A 36 -7.67 -4.98 9.52
CA ASN A 36 -8.88 -4.18 9.32
C ASN A 36 -10.14 -5.06 9.40
N ASP A 37 -11.25 -4.49 9.85
CA ASP A 37 -12.54 -5.21 9.99
C ASP A 37 -13.29 -5.35 8.64
N HIS A 38 -13.04 -4.42 7.71
CA HIS A 38 -13.64 -4.38 6.37
C HIS A 38 -12.60 -4.42 5.25
N ASP A 39 -13.02 -4.42 3.99
CA ASP A 39 -12.10 -4.40 2.85
C ASP A 39 -11.51 -2.99 2.63
N PRO A 40 -10.17 -2.81 2.62
CA PRO A 40 -9.52 -1.52 2.46
C PRO A 40 -9.25 -1.11 1.00
N LYS A 41 -10.16 -1.38 0.04
CA LYS A 41 -10.06 -0.86 -1.35
C LYS A 41 -9.67 0.62 -1.47
N PRO A 42 -10.32 1.56 -0.75
CA PRO A 42 -9.98 2.99 -0.91
C PRO A 42 -8.57 3.31 -0.43
N LEU A 43 -8.06 2.58 0.57
CA LEU A 43 -6.70 2.76 1.08
C LEU A 43 -5.67 2.26 0.05
N HIS A 44 -5.91 1.09 -0.55
CA HIS A 44 -5.02 0.55 -1.59
C HIS A 44 -4.85 1.53 -2.75
N HIS A 45 -5.97 2.13 -3.21
CA HIS A 45 -5.93 3.09 -4.30
C HIS A 45 -5.14 4.36 -3.94
N GLN A 46 -5.30 4.89 -2.72
CA GLN A 46 -4.50 6.03 -2.26
C GLN A 46 -3.01 5.68 -2.17
N PHE A 47 -2.68 4.46 -1.74
CA PHE A 47 -1.30 3.98 -1.73
C PHE A 47 -0.69 3.95 -3.12
N GLN A 48 -1.41 3.41 -4.10
CA GLN A 48 -0.97 3.34 -5.50
C GLN A 48 -0.70 4.73 -6.10
N ILE A 49 -1.49 5.74 -5.72
CA ILE A 49 -1.29 7.13 -6.17
C ILE A 49 -0.07 7.77 -5.50
N ASN A 50 0.09 7.59 -4.19
CA ASN A 50 1.17 8.24 -3.43
C ASN A 50 2.54 7.54 -3.61
N PHE A 51 2.53 6.23 -3.87
CA PHE A 51 3.71 5.37 -3.89
C PHE A 51 3.69 4.38 -5.07
N PRO A 52 3.59 4.84 -6.32
CA PRO A 52 3.56 3.95 -7.46
C PRO A 52 4.85 3.12 -7.52
N GLY A 53 4.72 1.78 -7.45
CA GLY A 53 5.86 0.86 -7.52
C GLY A 53 6.76 0.80 -6.28
N ALA A 54 6.45 1.54 -5.20
CA ALA A 54 7.27 1.59 -3.99
C ALA A 54 6.78 0.68 -2.85
N PHE A 55 5.70 -0.08 -3.08
CA PHE A 55 5.18 -1.03 -2.11
C PHE A 55 4.66 -2.29 -2.78
N THR A 56 4.57 -3.37 -2.02
CA THR A 56 3.78 -4.56 -2.36
C THR A 56 2.58 -4.69 -1.43
N TRP A 57 1.51 -5.27 -1.94
CA TRP A 57 0.24 -5.43 -1.25
C TRP A 57 -0.19 -6.88 -1.31
N ASP A 58 0.00 -7.61 -0.21
CA ASP A 58 -0.27 -9.04 -0.13
C ASP A 58 -1.39 -9.32 0.89
N TYR A 59 -2.39 -10.11 0.50
CA TYR A 59 -3.50 -10.44 1.39
C TYR A 59 -3.16 -11.71 2.18
N VAL A 60 -2.83 -11.53 3.46
CA VAL A 60 -2.50 -12.64 4.37
C VAL A 60 -3.76 -13.34 4.84
N GLU A 61 -4.80 -12.58 5.17
CA GLU A 61 -6.06 -13.12 5.67
C GLU A 61 -7.25 -12.33 5.11
N LYS A 62 -8.26 -13.06 4.62
CA LYS A 62 -9.54 -12.51 4.16
C LYS A 62 -10.66 -13.32 4.79
N ALA A 63 -10.94 -13.04 6.07
CA ALA A 63 -12.11 -13.55 6.76
C ALA A 63 -13.13 -12.42 6.98
N PRO A 64 -14.44 -12.72 7.02
CA PRO A 64 -15.46 -11.73 7.36
C PRO A 64 -15.20 -11.20 8.79
N GLY A 65 -14.85 -9.90 8.89
CA GLY A 65 -14.44 -9.23 10.14
C GLY A 65 -12.93 -9.27 10.44
N ASN A 66 -12.14 -9.97 9.63
CA ASN A 66 -10.70 -10.14 9.84
C ASN A 66 -9.96 -10.07 8.49
N PHE A 67 -9.58 -8.86 8.09
CA PHE A 67 -8.76 -8.61 6.90
C PHE A 67 -7.34 -8.27 7.33
N GLN A 68 -6.38 -9.12 6.98
CA GLN A 68 -4.96 -8.87 7.19
C GLN A 68 -4.25 -8.67 5.86
N ILE A 69 -3.61 -7.53 5.71
CA ILE A 69 -2.84 -7.17 4.52
C ILE A 69 -1.38 -6.99 4.94
N ARG A 70 -0.46 -7.70 4.32
CA ARG A 70 0.96 -7.42 4.43
C ARG A 70 1.32 -6.34 3.41
N ILE A 71 1.81 -5.21 3.92
CA ILE A 71 2.35 -4.12 3.11
C ILE A 71 3.86 -4.15 3.29
N THR A 72 4.60 -4.36 2.21
CA THR A 72 6.07 -4.33 2.19
C THR A 72 6.53 -3.10 1.46
N ARG A 73 7.50 -2.37 2.03
CA ARG A 73 8.16 -1.27 1.34
C ARG A 73 9.24 -1.83 0.43
N VAL A 74 9.12 -1.59 -0.87
CA VAL A 74 10.14 -1.96 -1.86
C VAL A 74 10.91 -0.70 -2.25
N ALA A 75 12.22 -0.82 -2.41
CA ALA A 75 13.01 0.22 -3.03
C ALA A 75 12.48 0.42 -4.45
N VAL A 76 12.01 1.63 -4.76
CA VAL A 76 11.76 1.99 -6.15
C VAL A 76 13.11 2.03 -6.84
N ASP A 77 13.44 0.98 -7.58
CA ASP A 77 14.60 1.04 -8.44
C ASP A 77 14.26 2.05 -9.55
N PRO A 78 14.96 3.21 -9.63
CA PRO A 78 14.71 4.18 -10.69
C PRO A 78 15.07 3.63 -12.08
N ASN A 79 15.66 2.43 -12.13
CA ASN A 79 16.01 1.68 -13.32
C ASN A 79 15.03 0.53 -13.62
N HIS A 80 13.75 0.69 -13.26
CA HIS A 80 12.68 -0.01 -13.97
C HIS A 80 12.07 0.96 -14.96
N ASP A 81 12.68 0.99 -16.14
CA ASP A 81 12.09 1.48 -17.38
C ASP A 81 10.69 0.89 -17.56
N ASN A 82 9.68 1.59 -17.06
CA ASN A 82 8.33 1.43 -17.60
C ASN A 82 8.32 2.12 -18.96
N ALA A 83 8.87 1.43 -19.96
CA ALA A 83 8.65 1.68 -21.36
C ALA A 83 7.16 1.45 -21.67
N ILE A 84 6.33 2.41 -21.30
CA ILE A 84 5.07 2.64 -22.02
C ILE A 84 5.40 3.46 -23.27
N ALA A 85 5.83 2.72 -24.30
CA ALA A 85 5.60 3.14 -25.66
C ALA A 85 4.09 3.35 -25.87
N GLY A 86 3.72 4.55 -26.27
CA GLY A 86 2.33 4.93 -26.51
C GLY A 86 2.21 6.27 -27.22
N ASP A 87 3.05 6.43 -28.24
CA ASP A 87 2.93 7.30 -29.42
C ASP A 87 1.85 8.39 -29.45
N CYS A 88 2.34 9.62 -29.56
CA CYS A 88 1.62 10.83 -29.89
C CYS A 88 1.46 10.98 -31.41
N CYS A 89 0.24 10.80 -31.94
CA CYS A 89 -0.08 11.25 -33.30
C CYS A 89 -1.28 12.21 -33.29
N GLY A 90 -0.98 13.51 -33.44
CA GLY A 90 -1.94 14.51 -33.90
C GLY A 90 -2.32 14.26 -35.35
N HIS A 91 -3.61 14.44 -35.68
CA HIS A 91 -4.07 14.54 -37.05
C HIS A 91 -4.73 15.92 -37.26
N HIS A 92 -4.37 16.47 -38.42
CA HIS A 92 -4.72 17.75 -39.00
C HIS A 92 -6.21 17.88 -39.30
#